data_AF-A0A9Q6I5D5-F1
#
_entry.id   AF-A0A9Q6I5D5-F1
#
_cell.length_a   1.000
_cell.length_b   1.000
_cell.length_c   1.000
_cell.angle_alpha   90.00
_cell.angle_beta   90.00
_cell.angle_gamma   90.00
#
_symmetry.space_group_name_H-M   'P 1'
#
loop_
_entity.id
_entity.type
_entity.pdbx_description
1 polymer ?
#
loop_
_entity_poly.entity_id
_entity_poly.type
_entity_poly.pdbx_seq_one_letter_code
_entity_poly.pdbx_strand_id
1 'polypeptide(L)'
;MEKNNQLNIDNNEIKDNNAGRDFNIGTNISFNEVKTKSNALANLLIRSKQLCETDQEYRYMLEELEEYLNPRPGRKIIGLEGKLKEGNRLDLLEDAMYLENKFARRVTKHQFSISEEIIYCHCLSKINSSFSHHVKPLFKNTVNTAIIDRVIYDKIVEPLYEEVSEVSTAISIELIRGMIFFLTGKCHLRWVG
;
A
#
# COMPACT_ATOMS: atom_id res chain seq x y z
N MET A 1 29.25 27.43 -16.92
CA MET A 1 29.10 26.49 -15.79
C MET A 1 29.08 27.30 -14.51
N GLU A 2 27.90 27.67 -14.02
CA GLU A 2 27.76 28.36 -12.74
C GLU A 2 27.57 27.31 -11.64
N LYS A 3 28.49 27.26 -10.69
CA LYS A 3 28.37 26.43 -9.48
C LYS A 3 27.39 27.11 -8.54
N ASN A 4 26.22 26.50 -8.34
CA ASN A 4 25.34 26.84 -7.22
C ASN A 4 26.04 26.46 -5.91
N ASN A 5 26.64 27.45 -5.26
CA ASN A 5 27.20 27.30 -3.93
C ASN A 5 26.04 27.45 -2.92
N GLN A 6 25.46 26.34 -2.47
CA GLN A 6 24.55 26.39 -1.32
C GLN A 6 25.38 26.72 -0.08
N LEU A 7 25.11 27.87 0.53
CA LEU A 7 25.70 28.27 1.80
C LEU A 7 25.12 27.37 2.89
N ASN A 8 25.95 26.49 3.43
CA ASN A 8 25.62 25.70 4.61
C ASN A 8 25.94 26.55 5.83
N ILE A 9 24.95 26.78 6.68
CA ILE A 9 25.10 27.57 7.90
C ILE A 9 24.97 26.61 9.08
N ASP A 10 26.08 26.30 9.73
CA ASP A 10 26.18 25.39 10.87
C ASP A 10 26.85 26.07 12.08
N ASN A 11 26.59 25.56 13.29
CA ASN A 11 27.24 25.97 14.55
C ASN A 11 27.07 27.45 14.97
N ASN A 12 25.92 28.06 14.68
CA ASN A 12 25.63 29.42 15.15
C ASN A 12 25.18 29.45 16.60
N GLU A 13 25.77 30.36 17.37
CA GLU A 13 25.33 30.71 18.71
C GLU A 13 24.51 32.02 18.65
N ILE A 14 23.25 31.98 19.09
CA ILE A 14 22.38 33.15 19.14
C ILE A 14 22.21 33.55 20.61
N LYS A 15 22.72 34.72 20.99
CA LYS A 15 22.62 35.31 22.34
C LYS A 15 21.90 36.67 22.31
N ASP A 16 21.38 37.09 23.45
CA ASP A 16 20.77 38.42 23.69
C ASP A 16 19.59 38.80 22.77
N ASN A 17 18.74 37.83 22.42
CA ASN A 17 17.59 38.08 21.56
C ASN A 17 16.37 38.55 22.38
N ASN A 18 15.75 39.68 21.99
CA ASN A 18 14.55 40.20 22.65
C ASN A 18 13.32 39.99 21.73
N ALA A 19 12.64 38.87 21.91
CA ALA A 19 11.48 38.49 21.11
C ALA A 19 10.24 39.30 21.54
N GLY A 20 10.01 40.44 20.89
CA GLY A 20 8.91 41.34 21.25
C GLY A 20 7.50 40.76 21.09
N ARG A 21 7.29 39.76 20.22
CA ARG A 21 5.97 39.09 20.07
C ARG A 21 6.04 37.57 19.95
N ASP A 22 6.86 36.98 19.05
CA ASP A 22 7.03 35.52 18.98
C ASP A 22 8.44 35.13 18.50
N PHE A 23 8.91 33.96 18.93
CA PHE A 23 10.17 33.34 18.51
C PHE A 23 9.89 31.89 18.10
N ASN A 24 10.00 31.60 16.80
CA ASN A 24 9.75 30.26 16.25
C ASN A 24 11.06 29.59 15.81
N ILE A 25 11.47 28.55 16.55
CA ILE A 25 12.51 27.60 16.12
C ILE A 25 11.81 26.36 15.57
N GLY A 26 11.85 26.16 14.25
CA GLY A 26 11.40 24.93 13.62
C GLY A 26 12.51 23.89 13.61
N THR A 27 12.22 22.66 14.06
CA THR A 27 13.10 21.50 13.85
C THR A 27 12.73 20.85 12.53
N ASN A 28 13.61 20.87 11.53
CA ASN A 28 13.45 20.03 10.33
C ASN A 28 14.10 18.68 10.61
N ILE A 29 13.30 17.67 10.96
CA ILE A 29 13.78 16.28 11.06
C ILE A 29 13.72 15.69 9.65
N SER A 30 14.81 15.81 8.91
CA SER A 30 14.97 15.17 7.61
C SER A 30 15.26 13.68 7.80
N PHE A 31 14.23 12.84 7.70
CA PHE A 31 14.44 11.41 7.51
C PHE A 31 14.92 11.19 6.07
N ASN A 32 16.23 11.07 5.87
CA ASN A 32 16.75 10.52 4.62
C ASN A 32 16.37 9.04 4.57
N GLU A 33 15.15 8.73 4.10
CA GLU A 33 14.79 7.39 3.66
C GLU A 33 15.69 7.06 2.46
N VAL A 34 16.77 6.30 2.71
CA VAL A 34 17.52 5.67 1.62
C VAL A 34 16.58 4.64 1.01
N LYS A 35 15.86 5.03 -0.06
CA LYS A 35 15.10 4.09 -0.92
C LYS A 35 16.11 3.20 -1.66
N THR A 36 16.67 2.20 -0.99
CA THR A 36 17.28 1.08 -1.70
C THR A 36 16.13 0.27 -2.31
N LYS A 37 16.01 0.28 -3.64
CA LYS A 37 15.05 -0.57 -4.34
C LYS A 37 15.32 -2.03 -3.96
N SER A 38 14.33 -2.65 -3.32
CA SER A 38 14.45 -4.02 -2.84
C SER A 38 14.22 -4.99 -4.00
N ASN A 39 15.25 -5.76 -4.36
CA ASN A 39 15.13 -6.85 -5.35
C ASN A 39 14.47 -8.11 -4.75
N ALA A 40 13.85 -8.02 -3.57
CA ALA A 40 13.31 -9.16 -2.85
C ALA A 40 12.25 -9.93 -3.67
N LEU A 41 11.29 -9.23 -4.29
CA LEU A 41 10.26 -9.87 -5.11
C LEU A 41 10.87 -10.58 -6.34
N ALA A 42 11.83 -9.93 -7.01
CA ALA A 42 12.53 -10.54 -8.14
C ALA A 42 13.29 -11.80 -7.72
N ASN A 43 13.99 -11.76 -6.59
CA ASN A 43 14.71 -12.91 -6.04
C ASN A 43 13.75 -14.03 -5.61
N LEU A 44 12.61 -13.68 -5.02
CA LEU A 44 11.56 -14.63 -4.63
C LEU A 44 10.99 -15.33 -5.87
N LEU A 45 10.72 -14.58 -6.93
CA LEU A 45 10.27 -15.15 -8.20
C LEU A 45 11.32 -16.07 -8.83
N ILE A 46 12.61 -15.69 -8.81
CA ILE A 46 13.69 -16.56 -9.31
C ILE A 46 13.74 -17.87 -8.50
N ARG A 47 13.67 -17.78 -7.16
CA ARG A 47 13.62 -18.97 -6.29
C ARG A 47 12.40 -19.83 -6.58
N SER A 48 11.25 -19.20 -6.83
CA SER A 48 10.00 -19.92 -7.09
C SER A 48 9.96 -20.69 -8.40
N LYS A 49 10.76 -20.30 -9.41
CA LYS A 49 10.90 -21.07 -10.66
C LYS A 49 11.52 -22.45 -10.43
N GLN A 50 12.16 -22.65 -9.27
CA GLN A 50 12.73 -23.93 -8.85
C GLN A 50 11.81 -24.70 -7.90
N LEU A 51 10.75 -24.06 -7.39
CA LEU A 51 9.74 -24.69 -6.53
C LEU A 51 8.75 -25.46 -7.41
N CYS A 52 8.31 -26.61 -6.91
CA CYS A 52 7.24 -27.40 -7.51
C CYS A 52 5.99 -27.32 -6.62
N GLU A 53 4.81 -27.68 -7.13
CA GLU A 53 3.55 -27.72 -6.35
C GLU A 53 3.65 -28.61 -5.09
N THR A 54 4.60 -29.53 -5.07
CA THR A 54 4.88 -30.43 -3.94
C THR A 54 5.72 -29.79 -2.84
N ASP A 55 6.26 -28.59 -3.04
CA ASP A 55 7.06 -27.90 -2.04
C ASP A 55 6.18 -27.30 -0.94
N GLN A 56 6.54 -27.58 0.31
CA GLN A 56 5.81 -27.12 1.48
C GLN A 56 5.79 -25.59 1.59
N GLU A 57 6.86 -24.89 1.20
CA GLU A 57 6.95 -23.42 1.24
C GLU A 57 5.93 -22.79 0.27
N TYR A 58 5.84 -23.36 -0.93
CA TYR A 58 4.89 -22.89 -1.94
C TYR A 58 3.43 -23.18 -1.52
N ARG A 59 3.16 -24.33 -0.92
CA ARG A 59 1.82 -24.65 -0.38
C ARG A 59 1.39 -23.67 0.71
N TYR A 60 2.27 -23.26 1.61
CA TYR A 60 1.94 -22.25 2.61
C TYR A 60 1.64 -20.88 1.99
N MET A 61 2.38 -20.50 0.94
CA MET A 61 2.09 -19.26 0.20
C MET A 61 0.72 -19.33 -0.49
N LEU A 62 0.36 -20.48 -1.08
CA LEU A 62 -0.95 -20.69 -1.68
C LEU A 62 -2.09 -20.62 -0.65
N GLU A 63 -1.90 -21.22 0.53
CA GLU A 63 -2.84 -21.12 1.65
C GLU A 63 -3.03 -19.65 2.06
N GLU A 64 -1.95 -18.87 2.20
CA GLU A 64 -2.03 -17.43 2.48
C GLU A 64 -2.77 -16.67 1.38
N LEU A 65 -2.49 -16.96 0.11
CA LEU A 65 -3.21 -16.34 -1.01
C LEU A 65 -4.70 -16.65 -0.92
N GLU A 66 -5.06 -17.92 -0.70
CA GLU A 66 -6.45 -18.35 -0.57
C GLU A 66 -7.18 -17.65 0.60
N GLU A 67 -6.50 -17.40 1.72
CA GLU A 67 -7.05 -16.59 2.82
C GLU A 67 -7.43 -15.16 2.37
N TYR A 68 -6.62 -14.53 1.51
CA TYR A 68 -6.93 -13.21 0.97
C TYR A 68 -8.06 -13.23 -0.06
N LEU A 69 -8.20 -14.31 -0.83
CA LEU A 69 -9.27 -14.47 -1.82
C LEU A 69 -10.64 -14.74 -1.19
N ASN A 70 -10.64 -15.28 0.03
CA ASN A 70 -11.84 -15.57 0.79
C ASN A 70 -12.23 -14.44 1.74
N PRO A 71 -13.54 -14.31 2.06
CA PRO A 71 -13.98 -13.37 3.08
C PRO A 71 -13.35 -13.70 4.44
N ARG A 72 -12.83 -12.68 5.12
CA ARG A 72 -12.21 -12.87 6.44
C ARG A 72 -13.21 -13.46 7.44
N PRO A 73 -12.88 -14.60 8.10
CA PRO A 73 -13.80 -15.25 9.04
C PRO A 73 -14.11 -14.36 10.24
N GLY A 74 -15.32 -14.50 10.79
CA GLY A 74 -15.76 -13.77 11.98
C GLY A 74 -16.16 -12.31 11.77
N ARG A 75 -16.27 -11.83 10.51
CA ARG A 75 -16.75 -10.47 10.19
C ARG A 75 -18.10 -10.51 9.47
N LYS A 76 -18.99 -9.59 9.84
CA LYS A 76 -20.26 -9.38 9.11
C LYS A 76 -19.94 -8.84 7.71
N ILE A 77 -20.42 -9.54 6.68
CA ILE A 77 -20.25 -9.13 5.29
C ILE A 77 -21.35 -8.10 4.97
N ILE A 78 -21.00 -6.82 5.03
CA ILE A 78 -21.89 -5.70 4.67
C ILE A 78 -21.67 -5.21 3.22
N GLY A 79 -20.81 -5.91 2.45
CA GLY A 79 -20.44 -5.55 1.08
C GLY A 79 -19.42 -4.40 0.99
N LEU A 80 -18.94 -4.13 -0.23
CA LEU A 80 -18.03 -3.02 -0.52
C LEU A 80 -18.71 -1.66 -0.30
N GLU A 81 -19.91 -1.48 -0.85
CA GLU A 81 -20.70 -0.26 -0.70
C GLU A 81 -20.97 0.08 0.77
N GLY A 82 -21.39 -0.91 1.57
CA GLY A 82 -21.63 -0.71 3.00
C GLY A 82 -20.40 -0.22 3.75
N LYS A 83 -19.21 -0.76 3.44
CA LYS A 83 -17.95 -0.34 4.07
C LYS A 83 -17.51 1.06 3.66
N LEU A 84 -17.69 1.40 2.38
CA LEU A 84 -17.40 2.75 1.90
C LEU A 84 -18.37 3.76 2.51
N LYS A 85 -19.64 3.39 2.67
CA LYS A 85 -20.63 4.20 3.37
C LYS A 85 -20.25 4.45 4.83
N GLU A 86 -19.84 3.40 5.55
CA GLU A 86 -19.34 3.52 6.93
C GLU A 86 -18.09 4.42 7.03
N GLY A 87 -17.21 4.37 6.04
CA GLY A 87 -16.02 5.21 5.95
C GLY A 87 -16.26 6.63 5.40
N ASN A 88 -17.52 7.01 5.12
CA ASN A 88 -17.86 8.27 4.43
C ASN A 88 -17.09 8.45 3.09
N ARG A 89 -16.93 7.35 2.33
CA ARG A 89 -16.20 7.26 1.06
C ARG A 89 -17.06 6.83 -0.13
N LEU A 90 -18.33 7.23 -0.14
CA LEU A 90 -19.23 6.92 -1.27
C LEU A 90 -18.81 7.62 -2.57
N ASP A 91 -17.98 8.67 -2.49
CA ASP A 91 -17.30 9.28 -3.64
C ASP A 91 -16.50 8.27 -4.48
N LEU A 92 -15.99 7.20 -3.84
CA LEU A 92 -15.21 6.17 -4.51
C LEU A 92 -16.04 5.03 -5.08
N LEU A 93 -17.36 4.98 -4.85
CA LEU A 93 -18.14 3.75 -5.03
C LEU A 93 -18.08 3.20 -6.46
N GLU A 94 -18.29 4.06 -7.46
CA GLU A 94 -18.31 3.65 -8.88
C GLU A 94 -16.96 3.06 -9.32
N ASP A 95 -15.89 3.82 -9.08
CA ASP A 95 -14.51 3.38 -9.32
C ASP A 95 -14.16 2.10 -8.56
N ALA A 96 -14.53 2.04 -7.29
CA ALA A 96 -14.23 0.92 -6.42
C ALA A 96 -14.89 -0.36 -6.91
N MET A 97 -16.16 -0.31 -7.29
CA MET A 97 -16.88 -1.44 -7.86
C MET A 97 -16.27 -1.89 -9.18
N TYR A 98 -15.95 -0.96 -10.08
CA TYR A 98 -15.34 -1.31 -11.37
C TYR A 98 -13.97 -1.98 -11.19
N LEU A 99 -13.10 -1.41 -10.37
CA LEU A 99 -11.74 -1.90 -10.16
C LEU A 99 -11.71 -3.20 -9.34
N GLU A 100 -12.58 -3.33 -8.34
CA GLU A 100 -12.75 -4.58 -7.58
C GLU A 100 -13.19 -5.71 -8.50
N ASN A 101 -14.21 -5.50 -9.33
CA ASN A 101 -14.64 -6.48 -10.32
C ASN A 101 -13.55 -6.81 -11.35
N LYS A 102 -12.77 -5.82 -11.78
CA LYS A 102 -11.65 -6.01 -12.72
C LYS A 102 -10.60 -6.96 -12.12
N PHE A 103 -10.21 -6.76 -10.86
CA PHE A 103 -9.28 -7.65 -10.17
C PHE A 103 -9.90 -9.01 -9.86
N ALA A 104 -11.15 -9.06 -9.38
CA ALA A 104 -11.87 -10.30 -9.09
C ALA A 104 -11.96 -11.21 -10.32
N ARG A 105 -12.32 -10.65 -11.49
CA ARG A 105 -12.34 -11.40 -12.76
C ARG A 105 -10.96 -11.91 -13.17
N ARG A 106 -9.90 -11.21 -12.78
CA ARG A 106 -8.54 -11.67 -13.03
C ARG A 106 -8.24 -12.87 -12.14
N VAL A 107 -8.54 -12.77 -10.84
CA VAL A 107 -8.25 -13.79 -9.81
C VAL A 107 -9.06 -15.08 -9.92
N THR A 108 -10.33 -15.00 -10.33
CA THR A 108 -11.22 -16.17 -10.44
C THR A 108 -10.95 -17.05 -11.67
N LYS A 109 -10.09 -16.64 -12.60
CA LYS A 109 -9.82 -17.47 -13.78
C LYS A 109 -9.02 -18.75 -13.49
N HIS A 110 -8.49 -18.93 -12.27
CA HIS A 110 -7.82 -20.16 -11.79
C HIS A 110 -6.84 -20.80 -12.82
N GLN A 111 -6.20 -19.97 -13.64
CA GLN A 111 -5.24 -20.37 -14.68
C GLN A 111 -3.99 -19.50 -14.58
N PHE A 112 -3.54 -19.24 -13.35
CA PHE A 112 -2.36 -18.45 -13.14
C PHE A 112 -1.10 -19.27 -13.32
N SER A 113 -0.07 -18.60 -13.80
CA SER A 113 1.27 -19.12 -13.59
C SER A 113 1.64 -19.01 -12.10
N ILE A 114 2.50 -19.90 -11.61
CA ILE A 114 3.12 -19.85 -10.28
C ILE A 114 3.62 -18.42 -9.95
N SER A 115 4.19 -17.74 -10.95
CA SER A 115 4.69 -16.38 -10.80
C SER A 115 3.58 -15.35 -10.53
N GLU A 116 2.42 -15.47 -11.15
CA GLU A 116 1.30 -14.57 -10.89
C GLU A 116 0.72 -14.76 -9.50
N GLU A 117 0.61 -16.01 -9.02
CA GLU A 117 0.13 -16.31 -7.66
C GLU A 117 1.03 -15.67 -6.60
N ILE A 118 2.34 -15.80 -6.78
CA ILE A 118 3.34 -15.19 -5.90
C ILE A 118 3.24 -13.66 -5.91
N ILE A 119 3.13 -13.06 -7.11
CA ILE A 119 2.98 -11.61 -7.23
C ILE A 119 1.69 -11.14 -6.56
N TYR A 120 0.57 -11.86 -6.74
CA TYR A 120 -0.69 -11.50 -6.10
C TYR A 120 -0.66 -11.67 -4.59
N CYS A 121 -0.09 -12.76 -4.08
CA CYS A 121 0.09 -12.97 -2.65
C CYS A 121 0.90 -11.83 -2.03
N HIS A 122 2.05 -11.51 -2.63
CA HIS A 122 2.90 -10.39 -2.22
C HIS A 122 2.15 -9.06 -2.21
N CYS A 123 1.44 -8.73 -3.30
CA CYS A 123 0.65 -7.51 -3.40
C CYS A 123 -0.43 -7.43 -2.31
N LEU A 124 -1.23 -8.48 -2.14
CA LEU A 124 -2.34 -8.49 -1.20
C LEU A 124 -1.84 -8.40 0.25
N SER A 125 -0.77 -9.14 0.58
CA SER A 125 -0.13 -9.10 1.90
C SER A 125 0.44 -7.71 2.22
N LYS A 126 1.18 -7.12 1.28
CA LYS A 126 1.77 -5.78 1.43
C LYS A 126 0.70 -4.68 1.53
N ILE A 127 -0.36 -4.74 0.72
CA ILE A 127 -1.51 -3.83 0.83
C ILE A 127 -2.15 -3.94 2.21
N ASN A 128 -2.46 -5.15 2.67
CA ASN A 128 -3.11 -5.37 3.95
C ASN A 128 -2.29 -4.83 5.13
N SER A 129 -0.99 -5.08 5.12
CA SER A 129 -0.05 -4.58 6.13
C SER A 129 0.05 -3.05 6.10
N SER A 130 0.39 -2.47 4.95
CA SER A 130 0.56 -1.03 4.80
C SER A 130 -0.72 -0.24 5.09
N PHE A 131 -1.88 -0.75 4.66
CA PHE A 131 -3.16 -0.13 4.97
C PHE A 131 -3.42 -0.14 6.48
N SER A 132 -3.17 -1.28 7.15
CA SER A 132 -3.36 -1.41 8.59
C SER A 132 -2.43 -0.50 9.39
N HIS A 133 -1.20 -0.28 8.91
CA HIS A 133 -0.18 0.50 9.61
C HIS A 133 -0.25 2.00 9.32
N HIS A 134 -0.52 2.40 8.08
CA HIS A 134 -0.44 3.81 7.66
C HIS A 134 -1.81 4.46 7.47
N VAL A 135 -2.82 3.73 6.97
CA VAL A 135 -4.11 4.31 6.59
C VAL A 135 -5.10 4.20 7.75
N LYS A 136 -5.24 3.01 8.33
CA LYS A 136 -6.22 2.74 9.39
C LYS A 136 -6.11 3.69 10.59
N PRO A 137 -4.93 4.08 11.09
CA PRO A 137 -4.82 5.03 12.21
C PRO A 137 -5.38 6.41 11.90
N LEU A 138 -5.39 6.83 10.62
CA LEU A 138 -5.84 8.17 10.22
C LEU A 138 -7.35 8.36 10.42
N PHE A 139 -8.14 7.28 10.33
CA PHE A 139 -9.59 7.34 10.55
C PHE A 139 -9.97 7.74 11.98
N LYS A 140 -9.06 7.59 12.96
CA LYS A 140 -9.31 8.00 14.35
C LYS A 140 -9.16 9.51 14.57
N ASN A 141 -8.42 10.20 13.71
CA ASN A 141 -7.96 11.57 13.94
C ASN A 141 -8.73 12.62 13.10
N THR A 142 -9.90 12.27 12.53
CA THR A 142 -10.72 13.14 11.68
C THR A 142 -9.90 13.84 10.58
N VAL A 143 -9.10 13.05 9.87
CA VAL A 143 -8.20 13.55 8.82
C VAL A 143 -8.97 13.78 7.52
N ASN A 144 -8.60 14.83 6.77
CA ASN A 144 -9.18 15.12 5.46
C ASN A 144 -8.98 13.93 4.50
N THR A 145 -10.02 13.58 3.73
CA THR A 145 -10.00 12.46 2.78
C THR A 145 -8.89 12.58 1.73
N ALA A 146 -8.54 13.80 1.30
CA ALA A 146 -7.43 14.03 0.38
C ALA A 146 -6.07 13.61 0.96
N ILE A 147 -5.89 13.74 2.28
CA ILE A 147 -4.67 13.28 2.97
C ILE A 147 -4.67 11.75 3.03
N ILE A 148 -5.81 11.13 3.31
CA ILE A 148 -5.95 9.66 3.30
C ILE A 148 -5.61 9.11 1.92
N ASP A 149 -6.13 9.73 0.85
CA ASP A 149 -5.87 9.33 -0.53
C ASP A 149 -4.40 9.50 -0.89
N ARG A 150 -3.76 10.60 -0.45
CA ARG A 150 -2.32 10.82 -0.61
C ARG A 150 -1.51 9.74 0.10
N VAL A 151 -1.86 9.38 1.32
CA VAL A 151 -1.17 8.32 2.08
C VAL A 151 -1.36 6.96 1.42
N ILE A 152 -2.56 6.63 0.92
CA ILE A 152 -2.80 5.41 0.14
C ILE A 152 -1.87 5.37 -1.08
N TYR A 153 -1.78 6.48 -1.81
CA TYR A 153 -0.91 6.55 -2.98
C TYR A 153 0.58 6.40 -2.60
N ASP A 154 1.08 7.25 -1.71
CA ASP A 154 2.50 7.36 -1.36
C ASP A 154 3.03 6.15 -0.59
N LYS A 155 2.19 5.49 0.23
CA LYS A 155 2.61 4.38 1.11
C LYS A 155 2.18 3.00 0.62
N ILE A 156 1.27 2.90 -0.34
CA ILE A 156 0.77 1.62 -0.86
C ILE A 156 0.95 1.54 -2.37
N VAL A 157 0.28 2.42 -3.12
CA VAL A 157 0.14 2.26 -4.57
C VAL A 157 1.47 2.45 -5.30
N GLU A 158 2.15 3.57 -5.06
CA GLU A 158 3.40 3.89 -5.74
C GLU A 158 4.54 2.93 -5.33
N PRO A 159 4.80 2.67 -4.04
CA PRO A 159 5.88 1.74 -3.67
C PRO A 159 5.65 0.31 -4.14
N LEU A 160 4.39 -0.14 -4.19
CA LEU A 160 4.06 -1.46 -4.70
C LEU A 160 4.22 -1.52 -6.21
N TYR A 161 3.79 -0.48 -6.94
CA TYR A 161 3.98 -0.40 -8.39
C TYR A 161 5.46 -0.38 -8.78
N GLU A 162 6.27 0.41 -8.08
CA GLU A 162 7.72 0.48 -8.28
C GLU A 162 8.38 -0.91 -8.15
N GLU A 163 7.91 -1.73 -7.20
CA GLU A 163 8.45 -3.08 -6.95
C GLU A 163 7.97 -4.11 -7.99
N VAL A 164 6.67 -4.13 -8.32
CA VAL A 164 6.10 -5.15 -9.20
C VAL A 164 6.34 -4.89 -10.68
N SER A 165 6.51 -3.62 -11.07
CA SER A 165 6.76 -3.23 -12.47
C SER A 165 8.10 -3.74 -13.01
N GLU A 166 9.05 -4.07 -12.12
CA GLU A 166 10.33 -4.67 -12.49
C GLU A 166 10.19 -6.14 -12.90
N VAL A 167 9.12 -6.81 -12.47
CA VAL A 167 8.94 -8.27 -12.66
C VAL A 167 7.68 -8.63 -13.45
N SER A 168 6.71 -7.72 -13.58
CA SER A 168 5.46 -7.96 -14.30
C SER A 168 4.89 -6.68 -14.91
N THR A 169 4.68 -6.71 -16.23
CA THR A 169 4.01 -5.64 -16.97
C THR A 169 2.49 -5.71 -16.87
N ALA A 170 1.94 -6.80 -16.33
CA ALA A 170 0.50 -7.01 -16.21
C ALA A 170 -0.11 -6.29 -15.00
N ILE A 171 0.73 -5.86 -14.05
CA ILE A 171 0.29 -5.17 -12.83
C ILE A 171 0.39 -3.66 -13.06
N SER A 172 -0.77 -3.02 -13.20
CA SER A 172 -0.88 -1.57 -13.30
C SER A 172 -1.28 -0.95 -11.96
N ILE A 173 -1.08 0.36 -11.84
CA ILE A 173 -1.58 1.18 -10.71
C ILE A 173 -3.08 0.96 -10.50
N GLU A 174 -3.88 0.90 -11.57
CA GLU A 174 -5.31 0.61 -11.48
C GLU A 174 -5.59 -0.78 -10.90
N LEU A 175 -4.80 -1.78 -11.29
CA LEU A 175 -4.97 -3.13 -10.76
C LEU A 175 -4.65 -3.18 -9.26
N ILE A 176 -3.62 -2.45 -8.82
CA ILE A 176 -3.28 -2.30 -7.40
C ILE A 176 -4.43 -1.62 -6.64
N ARG A 177 -5.01 -0.54 -7.20
CA ARG A 177 -6.23 0.08 -6.62
C ARG A 177 -7.38 -0.94 -6.55
N GLY A 178 -7.56 -1.76 -7.58
CA GLY A 178 -8.52 -2.87 -7.59
C GLY A 178 -8.28 -3.89 -6.48
N MET A 179 -7.03 -4.24 -6.19
CA MET A 179 -6.67 -5.12 -5.06
C MET A 179 -7.06 -4.52 -3.70
N ILE A 180 -6.89 -3.20 -3.51
CA ILE A 180 -7.34 -2.50 -2.28
C ILE A 180 -8.86 -2.64 -2.12
N PHE A 181 -9.63 -2.37 -3.19
CA PHE A 181 -11.08 -2.47 -3.13
C PHE A 181 -11.56 -3.92 -3.00
N PHE A 182 -10.86 -4.87 -3.60
CA PHE A 182 -11.12 -6.29 -3.43
C PHE A 182 -10.93 -6.75 -1.99
N LEU A 183 -9.80 -6.42 -1.35
CA LEU A 183 -9.56 -6.71 0.06
C LEU A 183 -10.58 -6.00 0.97
N THR A 184 -11.01 -4.80 0.59
CA THR A 184 -12.12 -4.11 1.25
C THR A 184 -13.39 -4.93 1.15
N GLY A 185 -13.79 -5.37 -0.04
CA GLY A 185 -14.95 -6.24 -0.28
C GLY A 185 -14.91 -7.52 0.55
N LYS A 186 -13.76 -8.20 0.60
CA LYS A 186 -13.49 -9.42 1.38
C LYS A 186 -13.34 -9.23 2.89
N CYS A 187 -13.53 -8.00 3.39
CA CYS A 187 -13.46 -7.64 4.82
C CYS A 187 -12.05 -7.70 5.41
N HIS A 188 -10.99 -7.69 4.60
CA HIS A 188 -9.62 -7.60 5.10
C HIS A 188 -9.32 -6.17 5.57
N LEU A 189 -9.67 -5.17 4.75
CA LEU A 189 -9.50 -3.75 5.06
C LEU A 189 -10.74 -3.13 5.73
N ARG A 190 -10.52 -2.18 6.65
CA ARG A 190 -11.59 -1.39 7.29
C ARG A 190 -11.30 0.09 7.14
N TRP A 191 -12.26 0.83 6.61
CA TRP A 191 -12.19 2.26 6.34
C TRP A 191 -12.72 3.12 7.50
N VAL A 192 -12.73 2.54 8.71
CA VAL A 192 -13.21 3.16 9.95
C VAL A 192 -12.24 2.86 11.09
N GLY A 193 -12.18 3.78 12.06
CA GLY A 193 -11.28 3.76 13.22
C GLY A 193 -11.70 2.83 14.35
#